data_AF-F6HSB9-F1
#
_entry.id   AF-F6HSB9-F1
#
_cell.length_a   1.000
_cell.length_b   1.000
_cell.length_c   1.000
_cell.angle_alpha   90.00
_cell.angle_beta   90.00
_cell.angle_gamma   90.00
#
_symmetry.space_group_name_H-M   'P 1'
#
loop_
_entity.id
_entity.type
_entity.pdbx_description
1 polymer ?
#
loop_
_entity_poly.entity_id
_entity_poly.type
_entity_poly.pdbx_seq_one_letter_code
_entity_poly.pdbx_strand_id
1 'polypeptide(L)'
;MEEVIGKGAEDGGNLSPFTKLIRLELNGLPQLKNVYRNPLHFLYLHRIEVVGCPKLKKLPLNSNSANQGRVVMVGKQEWWNELEWEDEATLTTFLPSFNAI
;
A
#
# COMPACT_ATOMS: atom_id res chain seq x y z
N MET A 1 -4.80 -16.19 32.80
CA MET A 1 -3.84 -15.07 32.85
C MET A 1 -4.31 -14.09 31.80
N GLU A 2 -4.82 -12.95 32.26
CA GLU A 2 -5.29 -11.87 31.40
C GLU A 2 -4.10 -10.99 31.06
N GLU A 3 -3.73 -10.86 29.78
CA GLU A 3 -2.72 -9.89 29.37
C GLU A 3 -3.39 -8.55 29.08
N VAL A 4 -3.22 -7.63 30.02
CA VAL A 4 -3.46 -6.20 29.83
C VAL A 4 -2.26 -5.65 29.08
N ILE A 5 -2.37 -5.43 27.77
CA ILE A 5 -1.35 -4.68 27.04
C ILE A 5 -1.63 -3.20 27.24
N GLY A 6 -0.83 -2.61 28.13
CA GLY A 6 -0.79 -1.21 28.46
C GLY A 6 -0.55 -0.32 27.24
N LYS A 7 -1.26 0.80 27.28
CA LYS A 7 -1.19 1.94 26.37
C LYS A 7 0.27 2.43 26.29
N GLY A 8 0.95 2.12 25.19
CA GLY A 8 2.26 2.68 24.86
C GLY A 8 2.12 4.16 24.49
N ALA A 9 2.88 5.01 25.18
CA ALA A 9 3.06 6.40 24.81
C ALA A 9 3.83 6.48 23.49
N GLU A 10 3.28 7.16 22.48
CA GLU A 10 4.00 7.49 21.25
C GLU A 10 4.43 8.96 21.31
N ASP A 11 5.65 9.19 21.80
CA ASP A 11 6.35 10.46 21.63
C ASP A 11 7.76 10.17 21.05
N GLY A 12 7.95 10.58 19.79
CA GLY A 12 9.25 10.73 19.14
C GLY A 12 10.02 9.48 18.69
N GLY A 13 9.80 9.03 17.45
CA GLY A 13 10.93 8.58 16.61
C GLY A 13 10.92 7.21 15.93
N ASN A 14 9.81 6.48 15.87
CA ASN A 14 9.72 5.29 15.01
C ASN A 14 8.88 5.59 13.77
N LEU A 15 9.43 6.40 12.87
CA LEU A 15 8.79 6.65 11.58
C LEU A 15 8.63 5.31 10.86
N SER A 16 7.39 4.99 10.47
CA SER A 16 7.14 3.79 9.68
C SER A 16 8.06 3.80 8.44
N PRO A 17 8.60 2.65 8.01
CA PRO A 17 9.40 2.59 6.80
C PRO A 17 8.68 3.28 5.65
N PHE A 18 9.41 4.07 4.87
CA PHE A 18 8.88 4.77 3.71
C PHE A 18 7.80 5.83 4.00
N THR A 19 7.71 6.35 5.24
CA THR A 19 6.78 7.44 5.60
C THR A 19 6.85 8.62 4.62
N LYS A 20 8.05 8.98 4.13
CA LYS A 20 8.32 10.08 3.19
C LYS A 20 8.30 9.68 1.70
N LEU A 21 7.89 8.45 1.38
CA LEU A 21 7.86 7.96 0.00
C LEU A 21 6.74 8.66 -0.77
N ILE A 22 7.11 9.29 -1.88
CA ILE A 22 6.17 10.03 -2.74
C ILE A 22 5.68 9.17 -3.91
N ARG A 23 6.52 8.25 -4.39
CA ARG A 23 6.29 7.47 -5.61
C ARG A 23 6.89 6.08 -5.46
N LEU A 24 6.12 5.06 -5.81
CA LEU A 24 6.54 3.66 -5.85
C LEU A 24 6.41 3.13 -7.28
N GLU A 25 7.51 2.69 -7.88
CA GLU A 25 7.51 2.11 -9.23
C GLU A 25 8.11 0.71 -9.19
N LEU A 26 7.37 -0.27 -9.69
CA LEU A 26 7.74 -1.68 -9.70
C LEU A 26 7.68 -2.19 -11.14
N ASN A 27 8.85 -2.40 -11.75
CA ASN A 27 8.98 -2.69 -13.17
C ASN A 27 9.73 -4.00 -13.40
N GLY A 28 9.10 -4.94 -14.11
CA GLY A 28 9.75 -6.16 -14.59
C GLY A 28 10.24 -7.09 -13.48
N LEU A 29 9.47 -7.23 -12.40
CA LEU A 29 9.79 -8.08 -11.25
C LEU A 29 8.90 -9.34 -11.24
N PRO A 30 9.19 -10.36 -12.08
CA PRO A 30 8.28 -11.49 -12.32
C PRO A 30 8.05 -12.41 -11.11
N GLN A 31 8.95 -12.35 -10.12
CA GLN A 31 8.88 -13.18 -8.91
C GLN A 31 8.44 -12.40 -7.67
N LEU A 32 8.24 -11.08 -7.76
CA LEU A 32 7.84 -10.26 -6.62
C LEU A 32 6.42 -10.62 -6.21
N LYS A 33 6.23 -11.01 -4.95
CA LYS A 33 4.91 -11.36 -4.39
C LYS A 33 4.33 -10.28 -3.50
N ASN A 34 5.20 -9.58 -2.78
CA ASN A 34 4.86 -8.50 -1.87
C ASN A 34 6.07 -7.56 -1.74
N VAL A 35 5.80 -6.27 -1.50
CA VAL A 35 6.81 -5.23 -1.28
C VAL A 35 7.25 -5.18 0.18
N TYR A 36 6.34 -5.48 1.12
CA TYR A 36 6.63 -5.44 2.56
C TYR A 36 5.70 -6.36 3.36
N ARG A 37 6.14 -6.82 4.53
CA ARG A 37 5.41 -7.84 5.32
C ARG A 37 4.11 -7.33 5.93
N ASN A 38 4.07 -6.06 6.30
CA ASN A 38 2.96 -5.43 7.01
C ASN A 38 2.44 -4.22 6.22
N PRO A 39 1.17 -3.81 6.40
CA PRO A 39 0.70 -2.53 5.91
C PRO A 39 1.57 -1.39 6.47
N LEU A 40 1.84 -0.39 5.64
CA LEU A 40 2.65 0.77 5.99
C LEU A 40 1.82 2.04 5.97
N HIS A 41 2.25 3.03 6.75
CA HIS A 41 1.61 4.33 6.80
C HIS A 41 2.31 5.29 5.82
N PHE A 42 1.76 5.39 4.61
CA PHE A 42 2.26 6.34 3.62
C PHE A 42 1.62 7.71 3.81
N LEU A 43 2.39 8.70 4.28
CA LEU A 43 1.88 10.06 4.48
C LEU A 43 1.94 10.92 3.22
N TYR A 44 2.89 10.66 2.33
CA TYR A 44 3.16 11.51 1.16
C TYR A 44 3.08 10.76 -0.17
N LEU A 45 2.61 9.52 -0.18
CA LEU A 45 2.50 8.76 -1.41
C LEU A 45 1.46 9.40 -2.33
N HIS A 46 1.84 9.57 -3.59
CA HIS A 46 1.02 10.18 -4.62
C HIS A 46 0.90 9.30 -5.86
N ARG A 47 1.84 8.38 -6.09
CA ARG A 47 1.80 7.52 -7.27
C ARG A 47 2.34 6.13 -7.00
N ILE A 48 1.65 5.13 -7.53
CA ILE A 48 2.07 3.73 -7.56
C ILE A 48 2.00 3.27 -9.01
N GLU A 49 3.08 2.72 -9.54
CA GLU A 49 3.10 2.14 -10.88
C GLU A 49 3.62 0.70 -10.80
N VAL A 50 2.85 -0.22 -11.37
CA VAL A 50 3.18 -1.66 -11.40
C VAL A 50 3.11 -2.18 -12.82
N VAL A 51 4.26 -2.52 -13.39
CA VAL A 51 4.39 -3.05 -14.75
C VAL A 51 5.23 -4.33 -14.73
N GLY A 52 4.75 -5.39 -15.39
CA GLY A 52 5.52 -6.64 -15.52
C GLY A 52 5.77 -7.38 -14.19
N CYS A 53 4.87 -7.25 -13.21
CA CYS A 53 4.96 -7.90 -11.90
C CYS A 53 3.78 -8.89 -11.66
N PRO A 54 3.64 -9.96 -12.47
CA PRO A 54 2.46 -10.83 -12.48
C PRO A 54 2.18 -11.58 -11.16
N LYS A 55 3.17 -11.73 -10.28
CA LYS A 55 2.99 -12.42 -8.99
C LYS A 55 2.70 -11.47 -7.82
N LEU A 56 2.72 -10.15 -8.05
CA LEU A 56 2.51 -9.16 -7.02
C LEU A 56 1.02 -9.04 -6.73
N LYS A 57 0.57 -9.69 -5.65
CA LYS A 57 -0.84 -9.70 -5.26
C LYS A 57 -1.15 -8.78 -4.09
N LYS A 58 -0.16 -8.42 -3.28
CA LYS A 58 -0.35 -7.55 -2.11
C LYS A 58 0.58 -6.36 -2.14
N LEU A 59 0.04 -5.19 -1.82
CA LEU A 59 0.79 -3.98 -1.54
C LEU A 59 0.70 -3.66 -0.04
N PRO A 60 1.71 -3.00 0.55
CA PRO A 60 1.69 -2.63 1.95
C PRO A 60 0.86 -1.36 2.19
N LEU A 61 -0.36 -1.31 1.66
CA LEU A 61 -1.28 -0.19 1.77
C LEU A 61 -2.34 -0.46 2.85
N ASN A 62 -2.80 0.61 3.48
CA ASN A 62 -4.02 0.63 4.28
C ASN A 62 -4.88 1.85 3.90
N SER A 63 -6.07 1.96 4.46
CA SER A 63 -7.02 3.07 4.20
C SER A 63 -6.42 4.47 4.42
N ASN A 64 -5.45 4.61 5.35
CA ASN A 64 -4.76 5.88 5.60
C ASN A 64 -3.71 6.23 4.54
N SER A 65 -3.32 5.29 3.69
CA SER A 65 -2.26 5.47 2.69
C SER A 65 -2.70 6.20 1.42
N ALA A 66 -4.01 6.45 1.25
CA ALA A 66 -4.55 7.00 0.01
C ALA A 66 -4.40 8.52 -0.12
N ASN A 67 -3.73 9.20 0.82
CA ASN A 67 -3.51 10.65 0.81
C ASN A 67 -4.78 11.45 0.45
N GLN A 68 -5.86 11.20 1.19
CA GLN A 68 -7.18 11.80 0.96
C GLN A 68 -7.74 11.52 -0.46
N GLY A 69 -7.46 10.35 -1.04
CA GLY A 69 -7.91 9.95 -2.37
C GLY A 69 -7.11 10.54 -3.52
N ARG A 70 -5.91 11.09 -3.28
CA ARG A 70 -5.07 11.72 -4.31
C ARG A 70 -3.98 10.81 -4.86
N VAL A 71 -3.88 9.57 -4.37
CA VAL A 71 -2.95 8.60 -4.95
C VAL A 71 -3.42 8.21 -6.34
N VAL A 72 -2.49 8.09 -7.28
CA VAL A 72 -2.74 7.54 -8.60
C VAL A 72 -2.07 6.17 -8.69
N MET A 73 -2.84 5.13 -8.97
CA MET A 73 -2.34 3.79 -9.20
C MET A 73 -2.40 3.46 -10.69
N VAL A 74 -1.30 2.97 -11.24
CA VAL A 74 -1.14 2.68 -12.66
C VAL A 74 -0.66 1.25 -12.82
N GLY A 75 -1.30 0.48 -13.69
CA GLY A 75 -0.92 -0.90 -13.94
C GLY A 75 -1.90 -1.64 -14.83
N LYS A 76 -1.65 -2.92 -15.06
CA LYS A 76 -2.56 -3.75 -15.84
C LYS A 76 -3.90 -3.96 -15.13
N GLN A 77 -5.01 -3.97 -15.87
CA GLN A 77 -6.34 -4.23 -15.31
C GLN A 77 -6.41 -5.61 -14.62
N GLU A 78 -5.75 -6.63 -15.18
CA GLU A 78 -5.73 -7.96 -14.58
C GLU A 78 -5.02 -7.97 -13.23
N TRP A 79 -3.93 -7.20 -13.11
CA TRP A 79 -3.21 -7.05 -11.84
C TRP A 79 -4.08 -6.35 -10.78
N TRP A 80 -4.80 -5.28 -11.16
CA TRP A 80 -5.71 -4.58 -10.26
C TRP A 80 -6.83 -5.49 -9.74
N ASN A 81 -7.42 -6.29 -10.63
CA ASN A 81 -8.52 -7.19 -10.28
C ASN A 81 -8.05 -8.35 -9.38
N GLU A 82 -6.78 -8.75 -9.46
CA GLU A 82 -6.19 -9.79 -8.61
C GLU A 82 -5.57 -9.26 -7.31
N LEU A 83 -5.61 -7.94 -7.06
CA LEU A 83 -4.99 -7.35 -5.88
C LEU A 83 -5.75 -7.76 -4.61
N GLU A 84 -5.01 -8.32 -3.65
CA GLU A 84 -5.46 -8.64 -2.30
C GLU A 84 -5.28 -7.41 -1.41
N TRP A 85 -6.40 -6.78 -1.06
CA TRP A 85 -6.46 -5.61 -0.18
C TRP A 85 -6.43 -6.02 1.30
N GLU A 86 -5.93 -5.13 2.16
CA GLU A 86 -5.88 -5.38 3.60
C GLU A 86 -7.28 -5.52 4.21
N ASP A 87 -8.21 -4.65 3.80
CA ASP A 87 -9.61 -4.65 4.20
C ASP A 87 -10.48 -3.95 3.14
N GLU A 88 -11.79 -4.06 3.29
CA GLU A 88 -12.78 -3.44 2.39
C GLU A 88 -12.68 -1.90 2.39
N ALA A 89 -12.28 -1.30 3.52
CA ALA A 89 -12.08 0.14 3.62
C ALA A 89 -10.92 0.60 2.73
N THR A 90 -9.81 -0.15 2.73
CA THR A 90 -8.64 0.12 1.89
C THR A 90 -8.99 0.00 0.43
N LEU A 91 -9.66 -1.09 0.02
CA LEU A 91 -10.18 -1.25 -1.34
C LEU A 91 -11.02 -0.02 -1.73
N THR A 92 -12.04 0.30 -0.94
CA THR A 92 -12.98 1.41 -1.23
C THR A 92 -12.26 2.74 -1.37
N THR A 93 -11.24 2.98 -0.56
CA THR A 93 -10.44 4.22 -0.60
C THR A 93 -9.64 4.34 -1.88
N PHE A 94 -9.11 3.23 -2.41
CA PHE A 94 -8.28 3.23 -3.62
C PHE A 94 -9.04 2.93 -4.92
N LEU A 95 -10.30 2.48 -4.86
CA LEU A 95 -11.17 2.29 -6.04
C LEU A 95 -11.13 3.45 -7.05
N PRO A 96 -11.26 4.73 -6.65
CA PRO A 96 -11.24 5.84 -7.62
C PRO A 96 -9.83 6.21 -8.13
N SER A 97 -8.78 5.57 -7.61
CA SER A 97 -7.38 5.95 -7.84
C SER A 97 -6.72 5.22 -9.02
N PHE A 98 -7.37 4.19 -9.58
CA PHE A 98 -6.75 3.30 -10.56
C PHE A 98 -6.91 3.77 -12.01
N ASN A 99 -5.81 3.70 -12.77
CA ASN A 99 -5.76 3.91 -14.21
C ASN A 99 -5.07 2.71 -14.88
N ALA A 100 -5.80 2.05 -15.77
CA ALA A 100 -5.26 0.93 -16.55
C ALA A 100 -4.26 1.40 -17.62
N ILE A 101 -3.27 0.58 -17.92
CA ILE A 101 -2.33 0.73 -19.05
C ILE A 101 -2.41 -0.44 -20.03
#